data_AF-A0A7W1MY15-F1
#
_entry.id   AF-A0A7W1MY15-F1
#
_cell.length_a   1.000
_cell.length_b   1.000
_cell.length_c   1.000
_cell.angle_alpha   90.00
_cell.angle_beta   90.00
_cell.angle_gamma   90.00
#
_symmetry.space_group_name_H-M   'P 1'
#
loop_
_entity.id
_entity.type
_entity.pdbx_description
1 polymer ?
#
loop_
_entity_poly.entity_id
_entity_poly.type
_entity_poly.pdbx_seq_one_letter_code
_entity_poly.pdbx_strand_id
1 'polypeptide(L)'
;MDGPNAEPVKIDAGKPLFGQRSLTRRLARTVFFGAAPTIGSAHKGLETQRVFLGTAIPGDVPGNFHSALAALADRATYFYSAGGRYWYDLQANISRRAKDLAERLHAEDVYAEIARRLNDQAKTRGAFAGVHVCPEDAADIPDIDEARLVILHPKLNYKRGVSDSDAVEFAKGAAEHRGAANRTHRNMLVYLAGDRDRMEELERSVREYLGWSEILAREDDLDLTTSQRNQATERRMKAGETAGARLLGAYQWALVPTGQPIEIQPTKVEGQAASLAERVSRRLGNDGALAVQHAPPAIRHQLDTAAAKLWADGHMTVGALWRLYAEYPYMPRLRDRAVLDAGLTGPQLLWEQEGFALADGYDEASGKYRALVLPTDDMTVAVTDSTLIVRPERASAQRATELPEVPPEGAGPGPGPGPGPERPPPPVRGKTRFFGSKRLQADRYATDFKKLADEVLGPLGATPDVTLHVTIEIEATAPGGFDDSKVRTVAENAATLKFEQSGFEES
;
A
#
# COMPACT_ATOMS: atom_id res chain seq x y z
N MET A 1 -7.99 13.62 52.10
CA MET A 1 -9.03 14.14 51.17
C MET A 1 -9.15 15.65 51.18
N ASP A 2 -9.03 16.33 52.32
CA ASP A 2 -9.28 17.78 52.43
C ASP A 2 -8.02 18.67 52.61
N GLY A 3 -6.83 18.08 52.57
CA GLY A 3 -5.58 18.85 52.68
C GLY A 3 -5.35 19.78 51.46
N PRO A 4 -4.56 20.86 51.61
CA PRO A 4 -4.28 21.80 50.52
C PRO A 4 -3.65 21.14 49.29
N ASN A 5 -2.91 20.05 49.49
CA ASN A 5 -2.29 19.25 48.43
C ASN A 5 -3.11 18.02 48.01
N ALA A 6 -4.35 17.86 48.50
CA ALA A 6 -5.16 16.68 48.20
C ALA A 6 -5.69 16.70 46.76
N GLU A 7 -5.84 15.52 46.16
CA GLU A 7 -6.25 15.39 44.76
C GLU A 7 -7.60 16.06 44.41
N PRO A 8 -8.66 15.97 45.24
CA PRO A 8 -9.90 16.68 44.97
C PRO A 8 -9.71 18.19 44.82
N VAL A 9 -8.79 18.78 45.61
CA VAL A 9 -8.45 20.21 45.55
C VAL A 9 -7.75 20.55 44.24
N LYS A 10 -6.82 19.71 43.79
CA LYS A 10 -6.11 19.90 42.51
C LYS A 10 -7.03 19.74 41.30
N ILE A 11 -7.99 18.82 41.37
CA ILE A 11 -9.00 18.63 40.31
C ILE A 11 -9.91 19.86 40.23
N ASP A 12 -10.38 20.35 41.38
CA ASP A 12 -11.20 21.56 41.46
C ASP A 12 -10.44 22.80 40.96
N ALA A 13 -9.17 22.96 41.30
CA ALA A 13 -8.33 24.07 40.84
C ALA A 13 -8.08 24.03 39.32
N GLY A 14 -7.96 22.83 38.74
CA GLY A 14 -7.71 22.65 37.31
C GLY A 14 -8.92 22.89 36.40
N LYS A 15 -10.13 23.02 36.94
CA LYS A 15 -11.37 23.22 36.16
C LYS A 15 -12.27 24.25 36.84
N PRO A 16 -12.46 25.46 36.26
CA PRO A 16 -13.27 26.52 36.87
C PRO A 16 -14.68 26.06 37.28
N LEU A 17 -15.33 25.25 36.45
CA LEU A 17 -16.66 24.68 36.72
C LEU A 17 -16.72 23.80 37.97
N PHE A 18 -15.60 23.16 38.34
CA PHE A 18 -15.51 22.35 39.55
C PHE A 18 -15.08 23.21 40.75
N GLY A 19 -14.10 24.10 40.53
CA GLY A 19 -13.51 24.97 41.54
C GLY A 19 -14.46 25.97 42.18
N GLN A 20 -15.34 26.60 41.39
CA GLN A 20 -16.29 27.62 41.89
C GLN A 20 -17.14 27.14 43.07
N ARG A 21 -17.37 25.83 43.16
CA ARG A 21 -18.21 25.23 44.20
C ARG A 21 -17.48 24.12 44.97
N SER A 22 -16.17 23.96 44.78
CA SER A 22 -15.38 22.86 45.38
C SER A 22 -16.01 21.48 45.15
N LEU A 23 -16.48 21.24 43.92
CA LEU A 23 -17.36 20.13 43.59
C LEU A 23 -16.71 18.77 43.89
N THR A 24 -15.48 18.58 43.43
CA THR A 24 -14.75 17.32 43.60
C THR A 24 -14.46 17.06 45.07
N ARG A 25 -14.14 18.11 45.84
CA ARG A 25 -13.95 18.00 47.30
C ARG A 25 -15.21 17.53 48.01
N ARG A 26 -16.38 18.09 47.67
CA ARG A 26 -17.66 17.65 48.26
C ARG A 26 -17.98 16.19 47.90
N LEU A 27 -17.84 15.81 46.63
CA LEU A 27 -18.05 14.44 46.18
C LEU A 27 -17.11 13.46 46.89
N ALA A 28 -15.83 13.79 47.00
CA ALA A 28 -14.84 13.01 47.71
C ALA A 28 -15.23 12.81 49.18
N ARG A 29 -15.70 13.87 49.86
CA ARG A 29 -16.13 13.80 51.26
C ARG A 29 -17.37 12.92 51.43
N THR A 30 -18.38 13.09 50.58
CA THR A 30 -19.61 12.28 50.60
C THR A 30 -19.30 10.80 50.43
N VAL A 31 -18.43 10.45 49.48
CA VAL A 31 -18.00 9.06 49.27
C VAL A 31 -17.20 8.55 50.46
N PHE A 32 -16.25 9.33 50.99
CA PHE A 32 -15.41 8.90 52.10
C PHE A 32 -16.25 8.53 53.33
N PHE A 33 -17.15 9.40 53.76
CA PHE A 33 -18.01 9.11 54.92
C PHE A 33 -19.10 8.09 54.62
N GLY A 34 -19.75 8.19 53.47
CA GLY A 34 -20.89 7.33 53.14
C GLY A 34 -20.51 5.91 52.75
N ALA A 35 -19.29 5.68 52.24
CA ALA A 35 -18.81 4.34 51.88
C ALA A 35 -18.03 3.65 53.01
N ALA A 36 -17.56 4.37 54.03
CA ALA A 36 -16.74 3.79 55.12
C ALA A 36 -17.33 2.52 55.77
N PRO A 37 -18.65 2.45 56.07
CA PRO A 37 -19.25 1.24 56.67
C PRO A 37 -19.24 0.01 55.74
N THR A 38 -19.01 0.21 54.45
CA THR A 38 -19.10 -0.85 53.42
C THR A 38 -17.75 -1.46 53.05
N ILE A 39 -16.63 -0.95 53.59
CA ILE A 39 -15.27 -1.40 53.21
C ILE A 39 -15.05 -2.89 53.48
N GLY A 40 -15.67 -3.46 54.53
CA GLY A 40 -15.61 -4.88 54.84
C GLY A 40 -16.74 -5.73 54.26
N SER A 41 -17.67 -5.14 53.51
CA SER A 41 -18.83 -5.86 52.96
C SER A 41 -18.57 -6.42 51.56
N ALA A 42 -19.39 -7.38 51.14
CA ALA A 42 -19.36 -7.89 49.76
C ALA A 42 -19.74 -6.82 48.71
N HIS A 43 -20.44 -5.76 49.13
CA HIS A 43 -20.88 -4.65 48.28
C HIS A 43 -20.25 -3.34 48.75
N LYS A 44 -18.95 -3.20 48.46
CA LYS A 44 -18.21 -1.97 48.75
C LYS A 44 -18.80 -0.78 47.98
N GLY A 45 -18.84 0.36 48.66
CA GLY A 45 -19.08 1.67 48.06
C GLY A 45 -20.51 2.16 48.05
N LEU A 46 -20.60 3.45 47.79
CA LEU A 46 -21.81 4.25 47.75
C LEU A 46 -22.30 4.39 46.31
N GLU A 47 -23.58 4.10 46.08
CA GLU A 47 -24.22 4.20 44.76
C GLU A 47 -24.30 5.66 44.28
N THR A 48 -24.20 5.87 42.96
CA THR A 48 -24.26 7.20 42.32
C THR A 48 -25.40 8.08 42.85
N GLN A 49 -26.61 7.53 42.96
CA GLN A 49 -27.79 8.26 43.44
C GLN A 49 -27.59 8.81 44.86
N ARG A 50 -26.97 8.02 45.75
CA ARG A 50 -26.68 8.42 47.14
C ARG A 50 -25.52 9.40 47.21
N VAL A 51 -24.49 9.22 46.38
CA VAL A 51 -23.38 10.18 46.26
C VAL A 51 -23.92 11.55 45.82
N PHE A 52 -24.83 11.56 44.85
CA PHE A 52 -25.39 12.79 44.29
C PHE A 52 -26.29 13.48 45.32
N LEU A 53 -27.19 12.73 45.96
CA LEU A 53 -28.05 13.25 47.02
C LEU A 53 -27.25 13.84 48.19
N GLY A 54 -26.18 13.17 48.61
CA GLY A 54 -25.32 13.66 49.69
C GLY A 54 -24.43 14.85 49.32
N THR A 55 -24.35 15.22 48.04
CA THR A 55 -23.44 16.27 47.54
C THR A 55 -24.16 17.48 46.95
N ALA A 56 -25.38 17.28 46.43
CA ALA A 56 -26.12 18.31 45.70
C ALA A 56 -26.58 19.45 46.61
N ILE A 57 -26.32 20.68 46.16
CA ILE A 57 -26.88 21.91 46.73
C ILE A 57 -27.52 22.76 45.62
N PRO A 58 -28.49 23.64 45.93
CA PRO A 58 -29.14 24.47 44.92
C PRO A 58 -28.14 25.23 44.03
N GLY A 59 -28.33 25.13 42.71
CA GLY A 59 -27.45 25.70 41.69
C GLY A 59 -26.34 24.77 41.19
N ASP A 60 -26.25 23.53 41.66
CA ASP A 60 -25.36 22.52 41.07
C ASP A 60 -25.90 21.98 39.74
N VAL A 61 -24.99 21.61 38.84
CA VAL A 61 -25.31 20.92 37.57
C VAL A 61 -24.90 19.45 37.69
N PRO A 62 -25.85 18.48 37.78
CA PRO A 62 -25.53 17.06 38.00
C PRO A 62 -24.62 16.43 36.94
N GLY A 63 -24.59 16.94 35.72
CA GLY A 63 -23.66 16.49 34.67
C GLY A 63 -22.18 16.61 35.10
N ASN A 64 -21.83 17.66 35.84
CA ASN A 64 -20.47 17.87 36.32
C ASN A 64 -20.04 16.84 37.38
N PHE A 65 -20.99 16.19 38.06
CA PHE A 65 -20.68 15.24 39.14
C PHE A 65 -20.06 13.96 38.56
N HIS A 66 -20.59 13.47 37.43
CA HIS A 66 -20.01 12.33 36.74
C HIS A 66 -18.58 12.62 36.27
N SER A 67 -18.35 13.78 35.65
CA SER A 67 -17.01 14.17 35.18
C SER A 67 -16.01 14.37 36.32
N ALA A 68 -16.45 14.90 37.47
CA ALA A 68 -15.62 15.05 38.66
C ALA A 68 -15.30 13.69 39.32
N LEU A 69 -16.29 12.79 39.43
CA LEU A 69 -16.06 11.42 39.94
C LEU A 69 -15.14 10.61 39.03
N ALA A 70 -15.28 10.75 37.70
CA ALA A 70 -14.38 10.11 36.75
C ALA A 70 -12.95 10.66 36.88
N ALA A 71 -12.77 11.98 37.00
CA ALA A 71 -11.47 12.59 37.23
C ALA A 71 -10.86 12.16 38.58
N LEU A 72 -11.69 11.97 39.60
CA LEU A 72 -11.25 11.50 40.91
C LEU A 72 -10.83 10.02 40.86
N ALA A 73 -11.56 9.16 40.16
CA ALA A 73 -11.18 7.77 39.93
C ALA A 73 -9.93 7.60 39.07
N ASP A 74 -9.67 8.54 38.16
CA ASP A 74 -8.45 8.55 37.36
C ASP A 74 -7.22 9.00 38.16
N ARG A 75 -7.38 10.00 39.05
CA ARG A 75 -6.24 10.69 39.68
C ARG A 75 -5.98 10.32 41.13
N ALA A 76 -7.00 9.97 41.92
CA ALA A 76 -6.83 9.72 43.35
C ALA A 76 -6.34 8.30 43.63
N THR A 77 -5.25 8.21 44.41
CA THR A 77 -4.54 6.96 44.70
C THR A 77 -5.39 5.91 45.40
N TYR A 78 -6.37 6.29 46.21
CA TYR A 78 -7.16 5.35 47.02
C TYR A 78 -8.64 5.32 46.67
N PHE A 79 -9.04 6.02 45.60
CA PHE A 79 -10.44 6.12 45.19
C PHE A 79 -10.75 5.09 44.10
N TYR A 80 -11.89 4.42 44.23
CA TYR A 80 -12.34 3.38 43.32
C TYR A 80 -13.74 3.67 42.81
N SER A 81 -14.01 3.17 41.60
CA SER A 81 -15.31 3.21 40.95
C SER A 81 -15.56 1.87 40.27
N ALA A 82 -16.69 1.22 40.58
CA ALA A 82 -17.12 0.00 39.91
C ALA A 82 -18.64 -0.15 39.99
N GLY A 83 -19.28 -0.55 38.88
CA GLY A 83 -20.72 -0.84 38.86
C GLY A 83 -21.62 0.29 39.37
N GLY A 84 -21.25 1.56 39.13
CA GLY A 84 -22.00 2.73 39.64
C GLY A 84 -21.86 2.97 41.15
N ARG A 85 -20.87 2.34 41.81
CA ARG A 85 -20.50 2.58 43.20
C ARG A 85 -19.12 3.23 43.29
N TYR A 86 -18.91 3.98 44.36
CA TYR A 86 -17.67 4.69 44.65
C TYR A 86 -17.23 4.47 46.09
N TRP A 87 -15.94 4.25 46.34
CA TRP A 87 -15.39 4.07 47.69
C TRP A 87 -13.93 4.49 47.76
N TYR A 88 -13.44 4.61 49.00
CA TYR A 88 -12.00 4.63 49.27
C TYR A 88 -11.56 3.30 49.87
N ASP A 89 -10.41 2.81 49.44
CA ASP A 89 -9.79 1.59 49.96
C ASP A 89 -8.38 1.90 50.48
N LEU A 90 -7.81 0.99 51.26
CA LEU A 90 -6.43 1.10 51.77
C LEU A 90 -5.40 0.70 50.72
N GLN A 91 -5.81 -0.09 49.73
CA GLN A 91 -4.99 -0.43 48.59
C GLN A 91 -4.97 0.70 47.56
N ALA A 92 -3.85 0.89 46.89
CA ALA A 92 -3.74 1.92 45.86
C ALA A 92 -4.39 1.46 44.54
N ASN A 93 -5.14 2.35 43.91
CA ASN A 93 -5.79 2.19 42.62
C ASN A 93 -4.74 1.88 41.54
N ILE A 94 -4.95 0.76 40.85
CA ILE A 94 -4.05 0.24 39.81
C ILE A 94 -3.89 1.21 38.63
N SER A 95 -4.90 2.06 38.36
CA SER A 95 -4.86 3.08 37.30
C SER A 95 -3.83 4.15 37.60
N ARG A 96 -3.73 4.58 38.87
CA ARG A 96 -2.72 5.55 39.27
C ARG A 96 -1.32 4.95 39.19
N ARG A 97 -1.16 3.71 39.66
CA ARG A 97 0.11 2.98 39.56
C ARG A 97 0.56 2.80 38.11
N ALA A 98 -0.35 2.41 37.21
CA ALA A 98 -0.05 2.29 35.77
C ALA A 98 0.44 3.61 35.18
N LYS A 99 -0.22 4.72 35.55
CA LYS A 99 0.17 6.07 35.10
C LYS A 99 1.53 6.49 35.65
N ASP A 100 1.80 6.24 36.93
CA ASP A 100 3.11 6.51 37.55
C ASP A 100 4.23 5.70 36.87
N LEU A 101 3.95 4.43 36.50
CA LEU A 101 4.89 3.62 35.74
C LEU A 101 5.12 4.21 34.34
N ALA A 102 4.04 4.56 33.63
CA ALA A 102 4.11 5.16 32.29
C ALA A 102 4.91 6.48 32.26
N GLU A 103 4.76 7.32 33.28
CA GLU A 103 5.50 8.59 33.45
C GLU A 103 6.98 8.37 33.75
N ARG A 104 7.36 7.23 34.38
CA ARG A 104 8.75 6.88 34.72
C ARG A 104 9.52 6.17 33.61
N LEU A 105 8.85 5.69 32.56
CA LEU A 105 9.51 4.98 31.46
C LEU A 105 10.57 5.86 30.78
N HIS A 106 11.74 5.28 30.50
CA HIS A 106 12.73 5.95 29.68
C HIS A 106 12.28 5.99 28.22
N ALA A 107 12.74 6.99 27.46
CA ALA A 107 12.40 7.11 26.04
C ALA A 107 12.86 5.87 25.25
N GLU A 108 14.00 5.29 25.61
CA GLU A 108 14.54 4.08 24.98
C GLU A 108 13.60 2.87 25.11
N ASP A 109 12.96 2.67 26.28
CA ASP A 109 12.00 1.57 26.48
C ASP A 109 10.78 1.73 25.57
N VAL A 110 10.34 2.99 25.38
CA VAL A 110 9.23 3.34 24.50
C VAL A 110 9.62 3.13 23.03
N TYR A 111 10.83 3.53 22.65
CA TYR A 111 11.34 3.32 21.30
C TYR A 111 11.55 1.84 20.97
N ALA A 112 12.02 1.04 21.92
CA ALA A 112 12.13 -0.41 21.76
C ALA A 112 10.77 -1.06 21.49
N GLU A 113 9.72 -0.67 22.22
CA GLU A 113 8.36 -1.17 21.96
C GLU A 113 7.79 -0.68 20.62
N ILE A 114 8.08 0.56 20.21
CA ILE A 114 7.69 1.04 18.86
C ILE A 114 8.43 0.23 17.78
N ALA A 115 9.74 0.04 17.91
CA ALA A 115 10.54 -0.75 16.98
C ALA A 115 10.06 -2.22 16.90
N ARG A 116 9.67 -2.82 18.03
CA ARG A 116 9.04 -4.16 18.05
C ARG A 116 7.75 -4.18 17.21
N ARG A 117 6.89 -3.16 17.34
CA ARG A 117 5.66 -3.04 16.54
C ARG A 117 5.94 -2.77 15.05
N LEU A 118 6.97 -2.01 14.73
CA LEU A 118 7.40 -1.80 13.34
C LEU A 118 7.94 -3.09 12.71
N ASN A 119 8.63 -3.94 13.48
CA ASN A 119 9.03 -5.28 13.03
C ASN A 119 7.81 -6.15 12.69
N ASP A 120 6.72 -6.05 13.46
CA ASP A 120 5.46 -6.71 13.10
C ASP A 120 4.89 -6.18 11.78
N GLN A 121 5.02 -4.87 11.50
CA GLN A 121 4.60 -4.26 10.23
C GLN A 121 5.45 -4.72 9.02
N ALA A 122 6.73 -5.01 9.22
CA ALA A 122 7.63 -5.45 8.16
C ALA A 122 7.42 -6.90 7.70
N LYS A 123 6.55 -7.66 8.38
CA LYS A 123 6.09 -8.98 7.91
C LYS A 123 5.40 -8.89 6.54
N THR A 124 4.78 -7.75 6.26
CA THR A 124 4.23 -7.42 4.93
C THR A 124 5.13 -6.44 4.21
N ARG A 125 5.43 -6.70 2.94
CA ARG A 125 6.38 -5.90 2.14
C ARG A 125 5.71 -5.00 1.11
N GLY A 126 4.40 -5.15 0.90
CA GLY A 126 3.71 -4.47 -0.19
C GLY A 126 4.36 -4.76 -1.54
N ALA A 127 4.57 -3.72 -2.34
CA ALA A 127 5.21 -3.76 -3.64
C ALA A 127 6.76 -3.78 -3.59
N PHE A 128 7.37 -3.67 -2.41
CA PHE A 128 8.84 -3.73 -2.25
C PHE A 128 9.34 -5.18 -2.23
N ALA A 129 10.62 -5.38 -2.58
CA ALA A 129 11.29 -6.67 -2.47
C ALA A 129 11.66 -6.99 -1.00
N GLY A 130 12.00 -5.95 -0.22
CA GLY A 130 12.39 -6.06 1.18
C GLY A 130 11.97 -4.85 2.02
N VAL A 131 11.86 -5.07 3.32
CA VAL A 131 11.62 -4.02 4.33
C VAL A 131 12.70 -4.13 5.40
N HIS A 132 13.32 -3.01 5.74
CA HIS A 132 14.30 -2.86 6.80
C HIS A 132 13.70 -1.97 7.89
N VAL A 133 13.76 -2.40 9.14
CA VAL A 133 13.16 -1.68 10.27
C VAL A 133 14.24 -1.18 11.19
N CYS A 134 14.19 0.12 11.50
CA CYS A 134 15.07 0.78 12.45
C CYS A 134 16.55 0.40 12.28
N PRO A 135 17.14 0.53 11.07
CA PRO A 135 18.59 0.39 10.94
C PRO A 135 19.26 1.40 11.87
N GLU A 136 20.33 0.99 12.55
CA GLU A 136 21.11 1.87 13.40
C GLU A 136 21.93 2.80 12.51
N ASP A 137 22.58 2.22 11.50
CA ASP A 137 23.43 2.93 10.55
C ASP A 137 23.15 2.55 9.10
N ALA A 138 23.67 3.35 8.16
CA ALA A 138 23.56 3.08 6.72
C ALA A 138 24.18 1.73 6.29
N ALA A 139 25.06 1.14 7.09
CA ALA A 139 25.68 -0.16 6.85
C ALA A 139 24.70 -1.34 6.96
N ASP A 140 23.65 -1.19 7.78
CA ASP A 140 22.62 -2.21 8.03
C ASP A 140 21.67 -2.40 6.85
N ILE A 141 21.68 -1.44 5.92
CA ILE A 141 20.86 -1.48 4.71
C ILE A 141 21.71 -2.10 3.59
N PRO A 142 21.34 -3.28 3.05
CA PRO A 142 22.08 -3.93 1.97
C PRO A 142 22.09 -3.05 0.73
N ASP A 143 23.19 -3.10 -0.03
CA ASP A 143 23.33 -2.40 -1.31
C ASP A 143 23.10 -3.39 -2.44
N ILE A 144 21.82 -3.59 -2.79
CA ILE A 144 21.40 -4.52 -3.83
C ILE A 144 20.40 -3.83 -4.77
N ASP A 145 20.27 -4.38 -5.97
CA ASP A 145 19.47 -3.86 -7.07
C ASP A 145 17.97 -4.19 -6.95
N GLU A 146 17.40 -4.13 -5.73
CA GLU A 146 15.97 -4.35 -5.53
C GLU A 146 15.38 -3.26 -4.64
N ALA A 147 14.21 -2.74 -5.03
CA ALA A 147 13.51 -1.69 -4.31
C ALA A 147 13.15 -2.13 -2.89
N ARG A 148 13.63 -1.37 -1.92
CA ARG A 148 13.51 -1.66 -0.48
C ARG A 148 12.94 -0.46 0.27
N LEU A 149 12.05 -0.79 1.19
CA LEU A 149 11.50 0.17 2.14
C LEU A 149 12.32 0.14 3.43
N VAL A 150 12.79 1.29 3.86
CA VAL A 150 13.52 1.46 5.12
C VAL A 150 12.64 2.25 6.08
N ILE A 151 12.09 1.59 7.09
CA ILE A 151 11.31 2.25 8.13
C ILE A 151 12.28 2.79 9.18
N LEU A 152 12.35 4.10 9.33
CA LEU A 152 13.33 4.76 10.19
C LEU A 152 13.00 4.59 11.68
N HIS A 153 14.03 4.72 12.50
CA HIS A 153 13.90 4.69 13.96
C HIS A 153 12.99 5.83 14.45
N PRO A 154 12.18 5.65 15.53
CA PRO A 154 11.31 6.69 16.11
C PRO A 154 11.96 8.05 16.40
N LYS A 155 13.27 8.04 16.71
CA LYS A 155 14.08 9.25 16.93
C LYS A 155 14.24 10.09 15.66
N LEU A 156 14.27 9.44 14.50
CA LEU A 156 14.44 10.06 13.19
C LEU A 156 13.06 10.44 12.64
N ASN A 157 12.52 11.57 13.11
CA ASN A 157 11.23 12.10 12.66
C ASN A 157 11.39 13.23 11.62
N TYR A 158 10.30 13.46 10.88
CA TYR A 158 10.20 14.52 9.89
C TYR A 158 9.03 15.46 10.21
N LYS A 159 9.22 16.76 9.92
CA LYS A 159 8.16 17.77 9.96
C LYS A 159 8.21 18.63 8.72
N ARG A 160 7.07 18.75 8.03
CA ARG A 160 6.97 19.58 6.82
C ARG A 160 7.35 21.03 7.10
N GLY A 161 8.19 21.59 6.24
CA GLY A 161 8.59 23.01 6.31
C GLY A 161 9.71 23.28 7.31
N VAL A 162 10.27 22.24 7.95
CA VAL A 162 11.48 22.34 8.77
C VAL A 162 12.65 21.86 7.93
N SER A 163 13.64 22.72 7.72
CA SER A 163 14.81 22.45 6.87
C SER A 163 15.79 21.47 7.50
N ASP A 164 15.82 21.39 8.83
CA ASP A 164 16.68 20.51 9.59
C ASP A 164 15.87 19.33 10.15
N SER A 165 16.02 18.18 9.51
CA SER A 165 15.27 16.97 9.81
C SER A 165 16.23 15.78 9.82
N ASP A 166 16.51 15.23 10.99
CA ASP A 166 17.36 14.05 11.19
C ASP A 166 16.98 12.89 10.27
N ALA A 167 15.67 12.71 10.00
CA ALA A 167 15.19 11.72 9.04
C ALA A 167 15.66 11.95 7.60
N VAL A 168 15.71 13.20 7.15
CA VAL A 168 16.18 13.59 5.81
C VAL A 168 17.69 13.49 5.72
N GLU A 169 18.41 13.92 6.76
CA GLU A 169 19.86 13.77 6.85
C GLU A 169 20.27 12.30 6.79
N PHE A 170 19.64 11.45 7.61
CA PHE A 170 19.86 10.00 7.57
C PHE A 170 19.53 9.42 6.20
N ALA A 171 18.36 9.75 5.64
CA ALA A 171 17.93 9.25 4.32
C ALA A 171 18.92 9.64 3.22
N LYS A 172 19.44 10.86 3.24
CA LYS A 172 20.45 11.33 2.28
C LYS A 172 21.79 10.62 2.48
N GLY A 173 22.29 10.57 3.71
CA GLY A 173 23.54 9.89 4.05
C GLY A 173 23.49 8.40 3.68
N ALA A 174 22.39 7.72 3.97
CA ALA A 174 22.16 6.32 3.63
C ALA A 174 21.94 6.09 2.13
N ALA A 175 21.42 7.06 1.38
CA ALA A 175 21.30 6.96 -0.08
C ALA A 175 22.66 7.14 -0.77
N GLU A 176 23.56 7.93 -0.20
CA GLU A 176 24.90 8.19 -0.73
C GLU A 176 25.93 7.14 -0.30
N HIS A 177 25.80 6.58 0.91
CA HIS A 177 26.81 5.72 1.52
C HIS A 177 26.23 4.43 2.12
N ARG A 178 27.09 3.41 2.25
CA ARG A 178 26.88 2.20 3.03
C ARG A 178 28.13 1.96 3.89
N GLY A 179 28.05 2.38 5.15
CA GLY A 179 29.24 2.46 6.01
C GLY A 179 30.27 3.42 5.41
N ALA A 180 31.50 2.97 5.22
CA ALA A 180 32.58 3.78 4.64
C ALA A 180 32.59 3.83 3.10
N ALA A 181 31.79 3.00 2.41
CA ALA A 181 31.75 2.93 0.96
C ALA A 181 30.60 3.76 0.38
N ASN A 182 30.76 4.24 -0.85
CA ASN A 182 29.66 4.84 -1.60
C ASN A 182 28.63 3.77 -1.95
N ARG A 183 27.34 4.10 -1.81
CA ARG A 183 26.25 3.23 -2.23
C ARG A 183 26.13 3.24 -3.75
N THR A 184 25.95 2.06 -4.33
CA THR A 184 25.79 1.86 -5.78
C THR A 184 24.32 1.98 -6.16
N HIS A 185 23.42 1.20 -5.56
CA HIS A 185 22.01 1.13 -5.95
C HIS A 185 21.15 2.19 -5.25
N ARG A 186 21.49 3.47 -5.47
CA ARG A 186 20.89 4.60 -4.76
C ARG A 186 19.41 4.79 -5.08
N ASN A 187 18.97 4.40 -6.28
CA ASN A 187 17.58 4.48 -6.65
C ASN A 187 16.73 3.37 -6.01
N MET A 188 17.33 2.38 -5.36
CA MET A 188 16.60 1.22 -4.82
C MET A 188 16.09 1.42 -3.39
N LEU A 189 16.26 2.59 -2.79
CA LEU A 189 15.83 2.86 -1.42
C LEU A 189 14.70 3.89 -1.36
N VAL A 190 13.73 3.61 -0.49
CA VAL A 190 12.70 4.55 -0.03
C VAL A 190 12.70 4.51 1.48
N TYR A 191 12.67 5.65 2.14
CA TYR A 191 12.64 5.72 3.61
C TYR A 191 11.25 6.13 4.10
N LEU A 192 10.83 5.61 5.26
CA LEU A 192 9.57 5.97 5.90
C LEU A 192 9.85 6.53 7.29
N ALA A 193 9.50 7.79 7.48
CA ALA A 193 9.69 8.50 8.74
C ALA A 193 8.36 8.76 9.46
N GLY A 194 8.44 8.83 10.79
CA GLY A 194 7.38 9.34 11.64
C GLY A 194 7.20 10.85 11.49
N ASP A 195 5.96 11.32 11.52
CA ASP A 195 5.65 12.74 11.65
C ASP A 195 5.92 13.22 13.09
N ARG A 196 6.73 14.27 13.24
CA ARG A 196 7.17 14.76 14.56
C ARG A 196 6.03 14.95 15.56
N ASP A 197 4.93 15.58 15.15
CA ASP A 197 3.82 15.90 16.07
C ASP A 197 3.01 14.62 16.41
N ARG A 198 2.87 13.70 15.45
CA ARG A 198 2.19 12.40 15.68
C ARG A 198 3.03 11.42 16.49
N MET A 199 4.35 11.52 16.44
CA MET A 199 5.24 10.68 17.23
C MET A 199 5.04 10.92 18.73
N GLU A 200 4.83 12.16 19.17
CA GLU A 200 4.51 12.46 20.58
C GLU A 200 3.21 11.78 21.05
N GLU A 201 2.18 11.75 20.18
CA GLU A 201 0.92 11.07 20.46
C GLU A 201 1.10 9.55 20.55
N LEU A 202 1.89 8.98 19.64
CA LEU A 202 2.24 7.56 19.63
C LEU A 202 2.99 7.18 20.90
N GLU A 203 4.05 7.91 21.26
CA GLU A 203 4.86 7.66 22.45
C GLU A 203 4.01 7.64 23.72
N ARG A 204 3.09 8.61 23.88
CA ARG A 204 2.16 8.66 25.01
C ARG A 204 1.30 7.40 25.11
N SER A 205 0.86 6.89 23.97
CA SER A 205 0.00 5.69 23.89
C SER A 205 0.77 4.41 24.21
N VAL A 206 2.01 4.33 23.74
CA VAL A 206 2.90 3.22 24.03
C VAL A 206 3.28 3.21 25.51
N ARG A 207 3.54 4.39 26.11
CA ARG A 207 3.76 4.51 27.57
C ARG A 207 2.57 4.00 28.37
N GLU A 208 1.35 4.36 27.97
CA GLU A 208 0.14 3.84 28.63
C GLU A 208 0.04 2.31 28.50
N TYR A 209 0.27 1.77 27.30
CA TYR A 209 0.30 0.32 27.07
C TYR A 209 1.34 -0.40 27.93
N LEU A 210 2.57 0.11 27.98
CA LEU A 210 3.66 -0.44 28.78
C LEU A 210 3.37 -0.34 30.27
N GLY A 211 2.82 0.80 30.73
CA GLY A 211 2.40 0.97 32.13
C GLY A 211 1.38 -0.07 32.58
N TRP A 212 0.37 -0.37 31.75
CA TRP A 212 -0.59 -1.44 32.04
C TRP A 212 0.00 -2.84 31.90
N SER A 213 0.94 -3.03 30.98
CA SER A 213 1.64 -4.31 30.80
C SER A 213 2.48 -4.65 32.03
N GLU A 214 3.16 -3.67 32.61
CA GLU A 214 3.96 -3.82 33.82
C GLU A 214 3.09 -4.14 35.05
N ILE A 215 1.91 -3.52 35.18
CA ILE A 215 0.96 -3.85 36.26
C ILE A 215 0.53 -5.33 36.20
N LEU A 216 0.27 -5.85 34.99
CA LEU A 216 -0.10 -7.25 34.80
C LEU A 216 1.10 -8.18 35.00
N ALA A 217 2.31 -7.77 34.63
CA ALA A 217 3.51 -8.56 34.85
C ALA A 217 3.84 -8.72 36.35
N ARG A 218 3.44 -7.75 37.17
CA ARG A 218 3.62 -7.76 38.63
C ARG A 218 2.34 -8.14 39.39
N GLU A 219 1.46 -8.95 38.78
CA GLU A 219 0.15 -9.22 39.37
C GLU A 219 0.20 -9.87 40.76
N ASP A 220 1.17 -10.77 40.97
CA ASP A 220 1.38 -11.46 42.25
C ASP A 220 1.98 -10.52 43.30
N ASP A 221 3.01 -9.75 42.96
CA ASP A 221 3.65 -8.78 43.85
C ASP A 221 2.70 -7.66 44.31
N LEU A 222 1.70 -7.34 43.49
CA LEU A 222 0.73 -6.29 43.76
C LEU A 222 -0.57 -6.83 44.40
N ASP A 223 -0.64 -8.14 44.66
CA ASP A 223 -1.81 -8.85 45.18
C ASP A 223 -3.10 -8.48 44.43
N LEU A 224 -3.05 -8.48 43.08
CA LEU A 224 -4.18 -8.03 42.28
C LEU A 224 -5.39 -8.96 42.46
N THR A 225 -6.51 -8.37 42.85
CA THR A 225 -7.80 -9.06 42.85
C THR A 225 -8.21 -9.45 41.41
N THR A 226 -9.08 -10.46 41.27
CA THR A 226 -9.61 -10.88 39.95
C THR A 226 -10.23 -9.72 39.17
N SER A 227 -10.93 -8.81 39.85
CA SER A 227 -11.53 -7.63 39.20
C SER A 227 -10.46 -6.64 38.68
N GLN A 228 -9.40 -6.42 39.46
CA GLN A 228 -8.27 -5.58 39.05
C GLN A 228 -7.48 -6.18 37.89
N ARG A 229 -7.25 -7.50 37.88
CA ARG A 229 -6.64 -8.21 36.76
C ARG A 229 -7.46 -8.06 35.48
N ASN A 230 -8.78 -8.23 35.57
CA ASN A 230 -9.67 -8.05 34.42
C ASN A 230 -9.63 -6.60 33.91
N GLN A 231 -9.68 -5.61 34.80
CA GLN A 231 -9.58 -4.19 34.45
C GLN A 231 -8.23 -3.87 33.78
N ALA A 232 -7.11 -4.32 34.33
CA ALA A 232 -5.79 -4.08 33.77
C ALA A 232 -5.62 -4.76 32.40
N THR A 233 -6.17 -5.97 32.23
CA THR A 233 -6.17 -6.70 30.96
C THR A 233 -6.93 -5.95 29.88
N GLU A 234 -8.14 -5.47 30.18
CA GLU A 234 -8.96 -4.68 29.25
C GLU A 234 -8.26 -3.35 28.89
N ARG A 235 -7.67 -2.68 29.89
CA ARG A 235 -6.94 -1.41 29.69
C ARG A 235 -5.69 -1.59 28.84
N ARG A 236 -4.88 -2.63 29.11
CA ARG A 236 -3.72 -2.99 28.29
C ARG A 236 -4.14 -3.25 26.85
N MET A 237 -5.21 -4.01 26.64
CA MET A 237 -5.72 -4.33 25.30
C MET A 237 -6.13 -3.06 24.54
N LYS A 238 -6.98 -2.21 25.11
CA LYS A 238 -7.40 -0.94 24.50
C LYS A 238 -6.23 0.01 24.21
N ALA A 239 -5.28 0.13 25.15
CA ALA A 239 -4.08 0.94 24.95
C ALA A 239 -3.22 0.38 23.81
N GLY A 240 -3.11 -0.95 23.72
CA GLY A 240 -2.39 -1.65 22.65
C GLY A 240 -3.00 -1.42 21.26
N GLU A 241 -4.32 -1.49 21.14
CA GLU A 241 -5.07 -1.18 19.90
C GLU A 241 -4.87 0.28 19.50
N THR A 242 -5.01 1.19 20.46
CA THR A 242 -4.82 2.63 20.24
C THR A 242 -3.40 2.95 19.79
N ALA A 243 -2.39 2.34 20.41
CA ALA A 243 -0.99 2.47 20.00
C ALA A 243 -0.76 1.92 18.59
N GLY A 244 -1.39 0.81 18.22
CA GLY A 244 -1.34 0.26 16.86
C GLY A 244 -1.94 1.20 15.81
N ALA A 245 -3.11 1.78 16.09
CA ALA A 245 -3.75 2.75 15.19
C ALA A 245 -2.90 4.03 15.04
N ARG A 246 -2.34 4.53 16.15
CA ARG A 246 -1.45 5.71 16.14
C ARG A 246 -0.13 5.44 15.44
N LEU A 247 0.42 4.23 15.53
CA LEU A 247 1.64 3.83 14.80
C LEU A 247 1.46 4.03 13.29
N LEU A 248 0.35 3.52 12.76
CA LEU A 248 0.01 3.63 11.34
C LEU A 248 -0.24 5.08 10.89
N GLY A 249 -0.78 5.92 11.78
CA GLY A 249 -0.99 7.35 11.52
C GLY A 249 0.26 8.21 11.70
N ALA A 250 1.23 7.77 12.51
CA ALA A 250 2.45 8.51 12.76
C ALA A 250 3.47 8.32 11.63
N TYR A 251 3.64 7.10 11.12
CA TYR A 251 4.58 6.80 10.02
C TYR A 251 3.94 7.11 8.67
N GLN A 252 3.99 8.38 8.27
CA GLN A 252 3.28 8.92 7.12
C GLN A 252 4.15 9.72 6.14
N TRP A 253 5.47 9.72 6.30
CA TRP A 253 6.37 10.46 5.40
C TRP A 253 7.29 9.51 4.64
N ALA A 254 6.97 9.24 3.37
CA ALA A 254 7.91 8.59 2.47
C ALA A 254 8.94 9.62 2.00
N LEU A 255 10.20 9.38 2.30
CA LEU A 255 11.33 10.19 1.88
C LEU A 255 11.98 9.48 0.70
N VAL A 256 11.85 10.07 -0.49
CA VAL A 256 12.19 9.44 -1.76
C VAL A 256 13.43 10.12 -2.35
N PRO A 257 14.55 9.41 -2.53
CA PRO A 257 15.70 9.95 -3.27
C PRO A 257 15.31 10.25 -4.72
N THR A 258 15.69 11.44 -5.20
CA THR A 258 15.43 11.94 -6.56
C THR A 258 16.59 12.78 -7.07
N GLY A 259 16.72 12.90 -8.39
CA GLY A 259 17.61 13.87 -9.03
C GLY A 259 19.10 13.53 -9.01
N GLN A 260 19.90 14.47 -9.52
CA GLN A 260 21.37 14.45 -9.47
C GLN A 260 21.86 15.92 -9.44
N PRO A 261 22.40 16.43 -8.32
CA PRO A 261 22.73 15.73 -7.05
C PRO A 261 21.50 15.17 -6.32
N ILE A 262 21.72 14.24 -5.38
CA ILE A 262 20.61 13.56 -4.69
C ILE A 262 19.88 14.54 -3.77
N GLU A 263 18.58 14.64 -3.99
CA GLU A 263 17.62 15.32 -3.15
C GLU A 263 16.64 14.33 -2.55
N ILE A 264 16.19 14.58 -1.34
CA ILE A 264 15.20 13.75 -0.65
C ILE A 264 13.85 14.43 -0.78
N GLN A 265 12.97 13.88 -1.61
CA GLN A 265 11.62 14.37 -1.84
C GLN A 265 10.66 13.77 -0.81
N PRO A 266 10.05 14.57 0.10
CA PRO A 266 9.08 14.09 1.06
C PRO A 266 7.68 13.97 0.43
N THR A 267 7.10 12.78 0.52
CA THR A 267 5.75 12.45 0.05
C THR A 267 4.90 11.99 1.23
N LYS A 268 3.73 12.61 1.41
CA LYS A 268 2.81 12.21 2.47
C LYS A 268 2.11 10.90 2.07
N VAL A 269 2.14 9.92 2.95
CA VAL A 269 1.57 8.59 2.79
C VAL A 269 0.43 8.43 3.78
N GLU A 270 -0.80 8.49 3.27
CA GLU A 270 -2.02 8.27 4.05
C GLU A 270 -2.86 7.18 3.37
N GLY A 271 -3.71 6.50 4.13
CA GLY A 271 -4.61 5.52 3.58
C GLY A 271 -5.18 4.55 4.62
N GLN A 272 -6.10 3.70 4.16
CA GLN A 272 -6.80 2.73 4.98
C GLN A 272 -6.15 1.34 4.96
N ALA A 273 -5.01 1.16 4.28
CA ALA A 273 -4.33 -0.14 4.26
C ALA A 273 -3.85 -0.50 5.68
N ALA A 274 -3.85 -1.80 5.98
CA ALA A 274 -3.55 -2.32 7.31
C ALA A 274 -2.05 -2.29 7.64
N SER A 275 -1.18 -2.25 6.62
CA SER A 275 0.27 -2.20 6.79
C SER A 275 0.90 -0.93 6.23
N LEU A 276 2.00 -0.48 6.87
CA LEU A 276 2.79 0.67 6.40
C LEU A 276 3.32 0.46 4.98
N ALA A 277 3.86 -0.73 4.69
CA ALA A 277 4.43 -1.03 3.38
C ALA A 277 3.38 -0.96 2.25
N GLU A 278 2.15 -1.43 2.48
CA GLU A 278 1.07 -1.29 1.50
C GLU A 278 0.64 0.17 1.29
N ARG A 279 0.59 0.99 2.35
CA ARG A 279 0.28 2.42 2.21
C ARG A 279 1.31 3.12 1.34
N VAL A 280 2.59 2.88 1.61
CA VAL A 280 3.69 3.45 0.81
C VAL A 280 3.64 2.94 -0.62
N SER A 281 3.43 1.64 -0.81
CA SER A 281 3.36 1.00 -2.14
C SER A 281 2.25 1.60 -2.99
N ARG A 282 1.03 1.75 -2.45
CA ARG A 282 -0.09 2.34 -3.17
C ARG A 282 0.17 3.80 -3.50
N ARG A 283 0.71 4.57 -2.54
CA ARG A 283 1.01 5.99 -2.76
C ARG A 283 2.07 6.18 -3.85
N LEU A 284 3.21 5.50 -3.73
CA LEU A 284 4.31 5.64 -4.68
C LEU A 284 4.00 5.00 -6.03
N GLY A 285 3.21 3.94 -6.08
CA GLY A 285 2.71 3.36 -7.33
C GLY A 285 1.84 4.35 -8.11
N ASN A 286 0.92 5.04 -7.43
CA ASN A 286 0.07 6.05 -8.05
C ASN A 286 0.86 7.29 -8.51
N ASP A 287 1.89 7.68 -7.77
CA ASP A 287 2.76 8.81 -8.10
C ASP A 287 3.83 8.44 -9.17
N GLY A 288 3.93 7.18 -9.59
CA GLY A 288 4.97 6.69 -10.51
C GLY A 288 6.37 6.58 -9.90
N ALA A 289 6.50 6.72 -8.58
CA ALA A 289 7.76 6.66 -7.84
C ALA A 289 8.16 5.23 -7.41
N LEU A 290 7.33 4.22 -7.67
CA LEU A 290 7.65 2.80 -7.55
C LEU A 290 6.84 2.02 -8.59
N ALA A 291 7.52 1.37 -9.53
CA ALA A 291 6.89 0.60 -10.60
C ALA A 291 7.05 -0.91 -10.38
N VAL A 292 5.93 -1.62 -10.38
CA VAL A 292 5.86 -3.10 -10.41
C VAL A 292 5.59 -3.65 -11.81
N GLN A 293 5.30 -2.75 -12.75
CA GLN A 293 5.11 -3.01 -14.17
C GLN A 293 5.72 -1.82 -14.92
N HIS A 294 6.42 -2.10 -16.00
CA HIS A 294 7.07 -1.06 -16.78
C HIS A 294 7.00 -1.42 -18.26
N ALA A 295 6.12 -0.76 -19.00
CA ALA A 295 5.80 -1.14 -20.38
C ALA A 295 6.90 -0.71 -21.37
N PRO A 296 7.01 -1.37 -22.55
CA PRO A 296 7.98 -1.02 -23.57
C PRO A 296 8.02 0.47 -23.95
N PRO A 297 6.90 1.19 -24.12
CA PRO A 297 6.93 2.63 -24.40
C PRO A 297 7.60 3.46 -23.30
N ALA A 298 7.44 3.05 -22.03
CA ALA A 298 8.10 3.71 -20.91
C ALA A 298 9.60 3.40 -20.85
N ILE A 299 10.02 2.21 -21.26
CA ILE A 299 11.44 1.87 -21.45
C ILE A 299 12.03 2.70 -22.61
N ARG A 300 11.34 2.75 -23.75
CA ARG A 300 11.73 3.55 -24.92
C ARG A 300 11.91 5.01 -24.56
N HIS A 301 10.98 5.59 -23.79
CA HIS A 301 11.11 6.96 -23.31
C HIS A 301 12.40 7.20 -22.52
N GLN A 302 12.80 6.26 -21.65
CA GLN A 302 14.06 6.38 -20.90
C GLN A 302 15.28 6.20 -21.80
N LEU A 303 15.22 5.33 -22.80
CA LEU A 303 16.28 5.17 -23.80
C LEU A 303 16.49 6.43 -24.64
N ASP A 304 15.41 7.12 -25.01
CA ASP A 304 15.43 8.37 -25.78
C ASP A 304 15.83 9.61 -24.96
N THR A 305 15.72 9.53 -23.63
CA THR A 305 15.99 10.67 -22.73
C THR A 305 17.22 10.41 -21.86
N ALA A 306 17.03 9.75 -20.72
CA ALA A 306 18.06 9.54 -19.73
C ALA A 306 19.25 8.69 -20.24
N ALA A 307 18.99 7.73 -21.12
CA ALA A 307 20.00 6.83 -21.67
C ALA A 307 20.47 7.23 -23.09
N ALA A 308 20.03 8.38 -23.61
CA ALA A 308 20.19 8.77 -25.02
C ALA A 308 21.64 8.70 -25.52
N LYS A 309 22.60 9.14 -24.69
CA LYS A 309 24.04 9.11 -25.02
C LYS A 309 24.58 7.68 -25.15
N LEU A 310 24.16 6.79 -24.26
CA LEU A 310 24.59 5.39 -24.26
C LEU A 310 23.89 4.58 -25.37
N TRP A 311 22.69 5.00 -25.79
CA TRP A 311 21.93 4.35 -26.86
C TRP A 311 22.19 4.97 -28.25
N ALA A 312 23.08 5.96 -28.35
CA ALA A 312 23.33 6.73 -29.57
C ALA A 312 23.87 5.86 -30.71
N ASP A 313 24.71 4.87 -30.39
CA ASP A 313 25.37 4.01 -31.37
C ASP A 313 24.41 2.97 -32.01
N GLY A 314 23.16 2.91 -31.52
CA GLY A 314 22.08 2.12 -32.10
C GLY A 314 21.68 0.89 -31.30
N HIS A 315 22.42 0.56 -30.24
CA HIS A 315 22.05 -0.48 -29.29
C HIS A 315 22.61 -0.22 -27.90
N MET A 316 22.08 -0.89 -26.89
CA MET A 316 22.59 -0.89 -25.51
C MET A 316 22.35 -2.25 -24.85
N THR A 317 23.27 -2.73 -24.03
CA THR A 317 23.04 -3.94 -23.23
C THR A 317 21.96 -3.72 -22.16
N VAL A 318 21.12 -4.71 -21.90
CA VAL A 318 20.12 -4.64 -20.82
C VAL A 318 20.80 -4.43 -19.46
N GLY A 319 21.96 -5.03 -19.22
CA GLY A 319 22.71 -4.81 -17.98
C GLY A 319 23.12 -3.35 -17.75
N ALA A 320 23.51 -2.63 -18.82
CA ALA A 320 23.81 -1.19 -18.71
C ALA A 320 22.56 -0.36 -18.43
N LEU A 321 21.43 -0.67 -19.07
CA LEU A 321 20.16 0.00 -18.80
C LEU A 321 19.69 -0.26 -17.35
N TRP A 322 19.85 -1.49 -16.87
CA TRP A 322 19.50 -1.86 -15.50
C TRP A 322 20.33 -1.09 -14.46
N ARG A 323 21.64 -0.95 -14.68
CA ARG A 323 22.49 -0.09 -13.84
C ARG A 323 21.97 1.34 -13.77
N LEU A 324 21.52 1.93 -14.90
CA LEU A 324 20.90 3.26 -14.87
C LEU A 324 19.67 3.28 -13.95
N TYR A 325 18.75 2.33 -14.13
CA TYR A 325 17.56 2.21 -13.29
C TYR A 325 17.88 2.04 -11.81
N ALA A 326 18.93 1.31 -11.46
CA ALA A 326 19.26 1.00 -10.07
C ALA A 326 20.14 2.06 -9.36
N GLU A 327 21.08 2.66 -10.07
CA GLU A 327 22.06 3.59 -9.50
C GLU A 327 21.54 5.05 -9.49
N TYR A 328 20.73 5.37 -10.49
CA TYR A 328 20.12 6.64 -10.89
C TYR A 328 18.86 7.15 -10.18
N PRO A 329 18.85 8.03 -9.14
CA PRO A 329 17.58 8.51 -8.55
C PRO A 329 16.71 9.38 -9.47
N TYR A 330 17.25 9.86 -10.61
CA TYR A 330 16.43 10.50 -11.65
C TYR A 330 15.72 9.49 -12.56
N MET A 331 16.10 8.20 -12.53
CA MET A 331 15.43 7.15 -13.29
C MET A 331 14.18 6.67 -12.53
N PRO A 332 13.14 6.20 -13.25
CA PRO A 332 12.01 5.53 -12.61
C PRO A 332 12.47 4.37 -11.72
N ARG A 333 11.96 4.29 -10.49
CA ARG A 333 12.31 3.20 -9.58
C ARG A 333 11.50 1.95 -9.92
N LEU A 334 12.15 0.96 -10.50
CA LEU A 334 11.56 -0.36 -10.72
C LEU A 334 11.71 -1.20 -9.45
N ARG A 335 10.76 -2.11 -9.20
CA ARG A 335 10.81 -3.01 -8.03
C ARG A 335 12.06 -3.87 -8.01
N ASP A 336 12.36 -4.51 -9.14
CA ASP A 336 13.47 -5.47 -9.31
C ASP A 336 13.72 -5.67 -10.82
N ARG A 337 14.75 -6.47 -11.16
CA ARG A 337 15.14 -6.73 -12.54
C ARG A 337 14.04 -7.40 -13.36
N ALA A 338 13.21 -8.23 -12.73
CA ALA A 338 12.13 -8.94 -13.43
C ALA A 338 11.09 -7.97 -14.01
N VAL A 339 10.87 -6.81 -13.39
CA VAL A 339 10.00 -5.76 -13.94
C VAL A 339 10.53 -5.21 -15.27
N LEU A 340 11.85 -4.99 -15.37
CA LEU A 340 12.47 -4.56 -16.63
C LEU A 340 12.39 -5.65 -17.69
N ASP A 341 12.75 -6.88 -17.34
CA ASP A 341 12.77 -8.01 -18.29
C ASP A 341 11.37 -8.28 -18.85
N ALA A 342 10.34 -8.29 -18.00
CA ALA A 342 8.95 -8.42 -18.43
C ALA A 342 8.49 -7.27 -19.34
N GLY A 343 9.01 -6.06 -19.10
CA GLY A 343 8.78 -4.90 -19.96
C GLY A 343 9.46 -5.02 -21.32
N LEU A 344 10.67 -5.56 -21.39
CA LEU A 344 11.41 -5.77 -22.63
C LEU A 344 10.77 -6.83 -23.53
N THR A 345 10.16 -7.87 -22.94
CA THR A 345 9.45 -8.93 -23.67
C THR A 345 7.94 -8.71 -23.74
N GLY A 346 7.45 -7.56 -23.29
CA GLY A 346 6.03 -7.20 -23.34
C GLY A 346 5.53 -6.94 -24.78
N PRO A 347 4.22 -6.89 -25.00
CA PRO A 347 3.65 -6.61 -26.32
C PRO A 347 3.98 -5.19 -26.80
N GLN A 348 4.41 -5.06 -28.06
CA GLN A 348 4.82 -3.79 -28.67
C GLN A 348 4.08 -3.54 -30.01
N LEU A 349 2.85 -3.02 -29.95
CA LEU A 349 2.03 -2.78 -31.13
C LEU A 349 2.65 -1.77 -32.11
N LEU A 350 3.26 -0.70 -31.58
CA LEU A 350 3.89 0.38 -32.34
C LEU A 350 5.41 0.36 -32.13
N TRP A 351 6.03 -0.81 -32.23
CA TRP A 351 7.43 -0.98 -31.81
C TRP A 351 8.43 -0.12 -32.59
N GLU A 352 8.12 0.26 -33.83
CA GLU A 352 8.97 1.14 -34.62
C GLU A 352 9.05 2.55 -34.02
N GLN A 353 7.92 3.08 -33.54
CA GLN A 353 7.83 4.43 -32.99
C GLN A 353 8.13 4.46 -31.48
N GLU A 354 7.64 3.46 -30.74
CA GLU A 354 7.57 3.48 -29.28
C GLU A 354 8.26 2.26 -28.63
N GLY A 355 8.90 1.39 -29.41
CA GLY A 355 9.53 0.16 -28.91
C GLY A 355 10.98 0.02 -29.34
N PHE A 356 11.42 -1.23 -29.40
CA PHE A 356 12.79 -1.63 -29.73
C PHE A 356 12.81 -3.10 -30.13
N ALA A 357 13.88 -3.50 -30.83
CA ALA A 357 14.17 -4.91 -31.08
C ALA A 357 15.16 -5.45 -30.04
N LEU A 358 15.28 -6.78 -29.96
CA LEU A 358 16.24 -7.46 -29.10
C LEU A 358 17.23 -8.28 -29.92
N ALA A 359 18.46 -8.43 -29.44
CA ALA A 359 19.48 -9.28 -30.06
C ALA A 359 20.43 -9.89 -29.02
N ASP A 360 21.07 -11.01 -29.34
CA ASP A 360 22.04 -11.66 -28.44
C ASP A 360 23.42 -10.96 -28.46
N GLY A 361 23.70 -10.21 -29.52
CA GLY A 361 24.95 -9.47 -29.63
C GLY A 361 25.10 -8.75 -30.96
N TYR A 362 26.17 -7.96 -31.08
CA TYR A 362 26.54 -7.23 -32.28
C TYR A 362 27.92 -7.68 -32.75
N ASP A 363 28.06 -7.94 -34.04
CA ASP A 363 29.35 -8.22 -34.68
C ASP A 363 29.87 -6.96 -35.38
N GLU A 364 30.90 -6.35 -34.80
CA GLU A 364 31.50 -5.13 -35.35
C GLU A 364 32.14 -5.34 -36.73
N ALA A 365 32.61 -6.54 -37.05
CA ALA A 365 33.29 -6.80 -38.32
C ALA A 365 32.30 -6.87 -39.49
N SER A 366 31.14 -7.50 -39.28
CA SER A 366 30.09 -7.60 -40.29
C SER A 366 29.03 -6.51 -40.20
N GLY A 367 28.99 -5.77 -39.09
CA GLY A 367 27.99 -4.75 -38.79
C GLY A 367 26.59 -5.31 -38.52
N LYS A 368 26.48 -6.60 -38.16
CA LYS A 368 25.20 -7.32 -37.99
C LYS A 368 24.90 -7.68 -36.54
N TYR A 369 23.62 -7.65 -36.20
CA TYR A 369 23.08 -8.20 -34.96
C TYR A 369 22.90 -9.71 -35.07
N ARG A 370 23.34 -10.43 -34.04
CA ARG A 370 23.19 -11.88 -33.90
C ARG A 370 21.86 -12.19 -33.21
N ALA A 371 21.12 -13.15 -33.75
CA ALA A 371 19.80 -13.55 -33.24
C ALA A 371 18.86 -12.35 -33.03
N LEU A 372 18.77 -11.47 -34.03
CA LEU A 372 17.86 -10.32 -33.99
C LEU A 372 16.40 -10.79 -33.99
N VAL A 373 15.66 -10.38 -32.95
CA VAL A 373 14.25 -10.64 -32.77
C VAL A 373 13.50 -9.31 -32.81
N LEU A 374 12.58 -9.20 -33.76
CA LEU A 374 11.63 -8.10 -33.85
C LEU A 374 10.39 -8.44 -33.01
N PRO A 375 9.68 -7.44 -32.45
CA PRO A 375 8.43 -7.68 -31.73
C PRO A 375 7.30 -8.29 -32.59
N THR A 376 7.44 -8.28 -33.92
CA THR A 376 6.54 -8.95 -34.87
C THR A 376 6.84 -10.43 -35.06
N ASP A 377 7.98 -10.92 -34.58
CA ASP A 377 8.37 -12.32 -34.70
C ASP A 377 7.70 -13.14 -33.59
N ASP A 378 7.23 -14.34 -33.91
CA ASP A 378 6.66 -15.29 -32.94
C ASP A 378 7.78 -16.06 -32.19
N MET A 379 8.69 -15.31 -31.56
CA MET A 379 9.87 -15.83 -30.89
C MET A 379 9.95 -15.30 -29.46
N THR A 380 10.21 -16.20 -28.51
CA THR A 380 10.45 -15.83 -27.11
C THR A 380 11.94 -15.57 -26.88
N VAL A 381 12.25 -14.47 -26.22
CA VAL A 381 13.63 -14.06 -25.91
C VAL A 381 13.89 -14.28 -24.42
N ALA A 382 14.94 -15.03 -24.09
CA ALA A 382 15.47 -15.07 -22.73
C ALA A 382 16.36 -13.84 -22.51
N VAL A 383 15.93 -12.92 -21.63
CA VAL A 383 16.67 -11.70 -21.36
C VAL A 383 17.86 -12.00 -20.44
N THR A 384 19.03 -11.51 -20.81
CA THR A 384 20.28 -11.56 -20.03
C THR A 384 20.92 -10.18 -19.98
N ASP A 385 21.94 -9.99 -19.14
CA ASP A 385 22.68 -8.72 -19.10
C ASP A 385 23.36 -8.36 -20.42
N SER A 386 23.77 -9.36 -21.20
CA SER A 386 24.38 -9.19 -22.52
C SER A 386 23.39 -8.96 -23.66
N THR A 387 22.10 -9.23 -23.44
CA THR A 387 21.06 -8.97 -24.45
C THR A 387 21.10 -7.50 -24.84
N LEU A 388 21.04 -7.24 -26.14
CA LEU A 388 21.05 -5.90 -26.70
C LEU A 388 19.63 -5.42 -26.94
N ILE A 389 19.38 -4.18 -26.56
CA ILE A 389 18.20 -3.39 -26.91
C ILE A 389 18.57 -2.56 -28.14
N VAL A 390 17.98 -2.88 -29.28
CA VAL A 390 18.37 -2.37 -30.59
C VAL A 390 17.35 -1.34 -31.07
N ARG A 391 17.84 -0.22 -31.61
CA ARG A 391 17.01 0.81 -32.23
C ARG A 391 16.20 0.22 -33.40
N PRO A 392 14.90 0.54 -33.53
CA PRO A 392 14.08 0.00 -34.61
C PRO A 392 14.65 0.25 -36.00
N GLU A 393 15.24 1.41 -36.27
CA GLU A 393 15.77 1.74 -37.59
C GLU A 393 16.93 0.81 -38.00
N ARG A 394 17.76 0.41 -37.04
CA ARG A 394 18.88 -0.52 -37.26
C ARG A 394 18.38 -1.95 -37.46
N ALA A 395 17.40 -2.35 -36.66
CA ALA A 395 16.82 -3.69 -36.71
C ALA A 395 16.06 -3.92 -38.03
N SER A 396 15.22 -2.97 -38.44
CA SER A 396 14.48 -3.04 -39.70
C SER A 396 15.40 -3.01 -40.93
N ALA A 397 16.49 -2.22 -40.90
CA ALA A 397 17.46 -2.21 -42.00
C ALA A 397 18.16 -3.57 -42.20
N GLN A 398 18.51 -4.26 -41.10
CA GLN A 398 19.07 -5.60 -41.20
C GLN A 398 18.03 -6.60 -41.72
N ARG A 399 16.81 -6.62 -41.17
CA ARG A 399 15.76 -7.55 -41.60
C ARG A 399 15.39 -7.36 -43.08
N ALA A 400 15.36 -6.12 -43.57
CA ALA A 400 15.13 -5.82 -44.98
C ALA A 400 16.22 -6.37 -45.91
N THR A 401 17.47 -6.46 -45.43
CA THR A 401 18.61 -7.02 -46.17
C THR A 401 18.63 -8.57 -46.13
N GLU A 402 17.99 -9.17 -45.13
CA GLU A 402 17.93 -10.63 -44.94
C GLU A 402 16.73 -11.28 -45.67
N LEU A 403 15.70 -10.50 -46.04
CA LEU A 403 14.61 -10.95 -46.90
C LEU A 403 15.15 -11.23 -48.31
N PRO A 404 14.93 -12.41 -48.91
CA PRO A 404 15.34 -12.69 -50.28
C PRO A 404 14.63 -11.74 -51.26
N GLU A 405 15.39 -11.11 -52.17
CA GLU A 405 14.81 -10.51 -53.39
C GLU A 405 14.07 -11.61 -54.15
N VAL A 406 12.74 -11.48 -54.29
CA VAL A 406 11.99 -12.24 -55.29
C VAL A 406 12.38 -11.64 -56.66
N PRO A 407 13.05 -12.38 -57.56
CA PRO A 407 13.47 -11.82 -58.83
C PRO A 407 12.23 -11.47 -59.69
N PRO A 408 12.25 -10.36 -60.44
CA PRO A 408 11.21 -10.10 -61.43
C PRO A 408 11.29 -11.15 -62.54
N GLU A 409 10.14 -11.75 -62.86
CA GLU A 409 9.99 -12.75 -63.92
C GLU A 409 10.42 -12.12 -65.26
N GLY A 410 11.64 -12.48 -65.71
CA GLY A 410 12.26 -11.98 -66.92
C GLY A 410 11.67 -12.62 -68.18
N ALA A 411 11.26 -11.78 -69.12
CA ALA A 411 10.82 -12.14 -70.46
C ALA A 411 11.94 -12.81 -71.29
N GLY A 412 11.59 -13.88 -72.00
CA GLY A 412 12.36 -14.44 -73.13
C GLY A 412 11.43 -15.12 -74.15
N PRO A 413 11.69 -15.04 -75.48
CA PRO A 413 10.66 -15.24 -76.51
C PRO A 413 10.79 -16.54 -77.36
N GLY A 414 9.67 -17.28 -77.48
CA GLY A 414 9.17 -18.07 -78.63
C GLY A 414 9.94 -19.29 -79.18
N PRO A 415 9.37 -20.06 -80.16
CA PRO A 415 8.00 -20.56 -80.28
C PRO A 415 7.90 -22.05 -80.76
N GLY A 416 6.76 -22.73 -80.52
CA GLY A 416 6.45 -24.04 -81.13
C GLY A 416 5.07 -24.57 -80.72
N PRO A 417 4.34 -25.32 -81.57
CA PRO A 417 2.93 -25.06 -81.89
C PRO A 417 1.90 -25.93 -81.14
N GLY A 418 0.68 -25.40 -81.02
CA GLY A 418 -0.46 -25.99 -80.27
C GLY A 418 -1.09 -27.24 -80.89
N PRO A 419 -2.20 -27.72 -80.30
CA PRO A 419 -3.50 -27.24 -80.78
C PRO A 419 -4.61 -27.08 -79.73
N GLY A 420 -5.51 -26.13 -80.01
CA GLY A 420 -6.96 -26.30 -79.80
C GLY A 420 -7.55 -25.72 -78.51
N PRO A 421 -8.79 -25.19 -78.56
CA PRO A 421 -9.18 -24.02 -77.80
C PRO A 421 -10.05 -24.38 -76.58
N GLU A 422 -9.79 -23.75 -75.43
CA GLU A 422 -10.77 -23.73 -74.34
C GLU A 422 -10.97 -22.33 -73.76
N ARG A 423 -12.26 -22.05 -73.61
CA ARG A 423 -12.94 -20.83 -73.16
C ARG A 423 -12.40 -20.33 -71.81
N PRO A 424 -12.37 -19.01 -71.57
CA PRO A 424 -11.99 -18.48 -70.26
C PRO A 424 -13.01 -18.94 -69.20
N PRO A 425 -12.58 -19.42 -68.01
CA PRO A 425 -13.49 -19.67 -66.91
C PRO A 425 -14.00 -18.33 -66.34
N PRO A 426 -15.23 -18.30 -65.80
CA PRO A 426 -15.88 -17.07 -65.34
C PRO A 426 -15.20 -16.51 -64.08
N PRO A 427 -15.32 -15.21 -63.79
CA PRO A 427 -14.85 -14.66 -62.52
C PRO A 427 -15.61 -15.35 -61.38
N VAL A 428 -14.88 -16.03 -60.50
CA VAL A 428 -15.44 -16.63 -59.29
C VAL A 428 -15.94 -15.49 -58.42
N ARG A 429 -17.27 -15.33 -58.35
CA ARG A 429 -17.90 -14.39 -57.42
C ARG A 429 -17.48 -14.78 -55.99
N GLY A 430 -16.76 -13.89 -55.32
CA GLY A 430 -16.40 -14.04 -53.92
C GLY A 430 -17.66 -14.21 -53.05
N LYS A 431 -17.51 -14.91 -51.92
CA LYS A 431 -18.61 -15.09 -50.96
C LYS A 431 -18.95 -13.74 -50.33
N THR A 432 -20.19 -13.27 -50.52
CA THR A 432 -20.63 -11.91 -50.12
C THR A 432 -21.32 -11.84 -48.75
N ARG A 433 -21.52 -12.98 -48.08
CA ARG A 433 -22.21 -13.04 -46.79
C ARG A 433 -21.59 -14.09 -45.87
N PHE A 434 -21.24 -13.68 -44.66
CA PHE A 434 -20.90 -14.54 -43.54
C PHE A 434 -22.11 -14.69 -42.62
N PHE A 435 -22.38 -15.91 -42.14
CA PHE A 435 -23.35 -16.19 -41.09
C PHE A 435 -22.83 -17.36 -40.25
N GLY A 436 -22.99 -17.28 -38.93
CA GLY A 436 -22.55 -18.33 -38.03
C GLY A 436 -23.03 -18.07 -36.61
N SER A 437 -23.34 -19.14 -35.88
CA SER A 437 -23.66 -19.11 -34.45
C SER A 437 -22.70 -20.03 -33.71
N LYS A 438 -22.22 -19.57 -32.55
CA LYS A 438 -21.33 -20.36 -31.68
C LYS A 438 -21.87 -20.31 -30.26
N ARG A 439 -22.19 -21.47 -29.69
CA ARG A 439 -22.54 -21.59 -28.27
C ARG A 439 -21.27 -21.46 -27.43
N LEU A 440 -21.25 -20.50 -26.52
CA LEU A 440 -20.13 -20.28 -25.60
C LEU A 440 -20.33 -21.11 -24.32
N GLN A 441 -19.23 -21.53 -23.69
CA GLN A 441 -19.31 -22.27 -22.43
C GLN A 441 -19.46 -21.31 -21.24
N ALA A 442 -20.35 -21.62 -20.30
CA ALA A 442 -20.72 -20.74 -19.19
C ALA A 442 -19.59 -20.46 -18.18
N ASP A 443 -18.53 -21.28 -18.16
CA ASP A 443 -17.36 -21.14 -17.29
C ASP A 443 -16.19 -20.39 -17.96
N ARG A 444 -16.21 -20.25 -19.30
CA ARG A 444 -15.12 -19.66 -20.10
C ARG A 444 -15.58 -18.61 -21.11
N TYR A 445 -16.83 -18.15 -21.02
CA TYR A 445 -17.43 -17.21 -21.96
C TYR A 445 -16.59 -15.94 -22.20
N ALA A 446 -15.90 -15.41 -21.18
CA ALA A 446 -15.05 -14.23 -21.35
C ALA A 446 -13.83 -14.47 -22.27
N THR A 447 -13.19 -15.65 -22.16
CA THR A 447 -12.04 -16.01 -23.00
C THR A 447 -12.51 -16.41 -24.40
N ASP A 448 -13.61 -17.14 -24.51
CA ASP A 448 -14.15 -17.57 -25.79
C ASP A 448 -14.74 -16.41 -26.59
N PHE A 449 -15.35 -15.42 -25.91
CA PHE A 449 -15.82 -14.20 -26.54
C PHE A 449 -14.65 -13.33 -27.01
N LYS A 450 -13.57 -13.24 -26.24
CA LYS A 450 -12.34 -12.54 -26.68
C LYS A 450 -11.77 -13.19 -27.95
N LYS A 451 -11.67 -14.52 -27.99
CA LYS A 451 -11.27 -15.23 -29.21
C LYS A 451 -12.23 -14.99 -30.38
N LEU A 452 -13.55 -15.00 -30.16
CA LEU A 452 -14.52 -14.70 -31.21
C LEU A 452 -14.37 -13.26 -31.73
N ALA A 453 -14.10 -12.32 -30.83
CA ALA A 453 -13.85 -10.92 -31.18
C ALA A 453 -12.56 -10.78 -32.00
N ASP A 454 -11.47 -11.41 -31.57
CA ASP A 454 -10.15 -11.28 -32.21
C ASP A 454 -10.07 -12.04 -33.55
N GLU A 455 -10.67 -13.24 -33.63
CA GLU A 455 -10.50 -14.16 -34.76
C GLU A 455 -11.63 -14.09 -35.80
N VAL A 456 -12.82 -13.58 -35.44
CA VAL A 456 -13.99 -13.54 -36.35
C VAL A 456 -14.52 -12.12 -36.54
N LEU A 457 -14.83 -11.39 -35.46
CA LEU A 457 -15.39 -10.04 -35.59
C LEU A 457 -14.34 -9.03 -36.07
N GLY A 458 -13.09 -9.14 -35.60
CA GLY A 458 -11.97 -8.29 -36.00
C GLY A 458 -11.68 -8.34 -37.49
N PRO A 459 -11.46 -9.54 -38.09
CA PRO A 459 -11.24 -9.67 -39.53
C PRO A 459 -12.44 -9.21 -40.37
N LEU A 460 -13.67 -9.48 -39.94
CA LEU A 460 -14.88 -9.03 -40.65
C LEU A 460 -15.08 -7.51 -40.58
N GLY A 461 -14.76 -6.88 -39.45
CA GLY A 461 -14.83 -5.43 -39.27
C GLY A 461 -13.69 -4.66 -39.95
N ALA A 462 -12.54 -5.30 -40.18
CA ALA A 462 -11.42 -4.73 -40.93
C ALA A 462 -11.61 -4.76 -42.45
N THR A 463 -12.71 -5.35 -42.95
CA THR A 463 -13.01 -5.43 -44.39
C THR A 463 -13.74 -4.17 -44.87
N PRO A 464 -13.24 -3.44 -45.89
CA PRO A 464 -13.91 -2.24 -46.42
C PRO A 464 -15.33 -2.52 -46.92
N ASP A 465 -16.26 -1.59 -46.71
CA ASP A 465 -17.67 -1.64 -47.15
C ASP A 465 -18.53 -2.79 -46.57
N VAL A 466 -18.14 -3.39 -45.43
CA VAL A 466 -18.94 -4.42 -44.73
C VAL A 466 -19.86 -3.80 -43.67
N THR A 467 -21.17 -4.02 -43.82
CA THR A 467 -22.15 -3.73 -42.75
C THR A 467 -22.24 -4.91 -41.80
N LEU A 468 -21.60 -4.81 -40.63
CA LEU A 468 -21.58 -5.84 -39.59
C LEU A 468 -22.72 -5.62 -38.58
N HIS A 469 -23.65 -6.56 -38.48
CA HIS A 469 -24.67 -6.62 -37.43
C HIS A 469 -24.33 -7.73 -36.43
N VAL A 470 -24.17 -7.38 -35.15
CA VAL A 470 -23.87 -8.33 -34.08
C VAL A 470 -25.00 -8.30 -33.05
N THR A 471 -25.66 -9.45 -32.85
CA THR A 471 -26.71 -9.64 -31.84
C THR A 471 -26.24 -10.68 -30.84
N ILE A 472 -26.34 -10.37 -29.55
CA ILE A 472 -25.97 -11.29 -28.46
C ILE A 472 -27.24 -11.78 -27.80
N GLU A 473 -27.49 -13.08 -27.86
CA GLU A 473 -28.60 -13.75 -27.19
C GLU A 473 -28.08 -14.46 -25.93
N ILE A 474 -28.73 -14.22 -24.80
CA ILE A 474 -28.33 -14.75 -23.49
C ILE A 474 -29.52 -15.55 -22.93
N GLU A 475 -29.35 -16.86 -22.84
CA GLU A 475 -30.32 -17.79 -22.26
C GLU A 475 -29.73 -18.44 -21.01
N ALA A 476 -30.48 -18.43 -19.91
CA ALA A 476 -30.11 -19.11 -18.67
C ALA A 476 -31.33 -19.81 -18.08
N THR A 477 -31.23 -21.13 -17.90
CA THR A 477 -32.30 -21.94 -17.31
C THR A 477 -31.87 -22.47 -15.95
N ALA A 478 -32.67 -22.21 -14.92
CA ALA A 478 -32.45 -22.72 -13.58
C ALA A 478 -33.67 -23.56 -13.15
N PRO A 479 -33.56 -24.90 -13.02
CA PRO A 479 -34.70 -25.76 -12.68
C PRO A 479 -35.38 -25.45 -11.34
N GLY A 480 -34.66 -24.81 -10.40
CA GLY A 480 -35.18 -24.40 -9.09
C GLY A 480 -35.56 -22.91 -9.01
N GLY A 481 -35.59 -22.20 -10.13
CA GLY A 481 -35.79 -20.75 -10.19
C GLY A 481 -34.53 -19.95 -9.85
N PHE A 482 -34.59 -18.64 -10.11
CA PHE A 482 -33.57 -17.67 -9.71
C PHE A 482 -34.00 -16.97 -8.42
N ASP A 483 -33.07 -16.70 -7.51
CA ASP A 483 -33.37 -15.93 -6.30
C ASP A 483 -33.68 -14.45 -6.61
N ASP A 484 -34.57 -13.84 -5.83
CA ASP A 484 -35.06 -12.46 -6.05
C ASP A 484 -33.94 -11.42 -6.10
N SER A 485 -32.85 -11.63 -5.35
CA SER A 485 -31.71 -10.72 -5.35
C SER A 485 -30.98 -10.75 -6.70
N LYS A 486 -30.82 -11.92 -7.31
CA LYS A 486 -30.25 -12.07 -8.65
C LYS A 486 -31.18 -11.55 -9.72
N VAL A 487 -32.48 -11.84 -9.63
CA VAL A 487 -33.48 -11.31 -10.59
C VAL A 487 -33.43 -9.78 -10.62
N ARG A 488 -33.43 -9.13 -9.45
CA ARG A 488 -33.33 -7.66 -9.35
C ARG A 488 -32.02 -7.13 -9.93
N THR A 489 -30.89 -7.74 -9.55
CA THR A 489 -29.57 -7.29 -10.01
C THR A 489 -29.42 -7.40 -11.53
N VAL A 490 -29.88 -8.51 -12.12
CA VAL A 490 -29.79 -8.73 -13.57
C VAL A 490 -30.76 -7.83 -14.33
N ALA A 491 -31.98 -7.60 -13.82
CA ALA A 491 -32.93 -6.69 -14.43
C ALA A 491 -32.44 -5.22 -14.43
N GLU A 492 -31.86 -4.75 -13.32
CA GLU A 492 -31.27 -3.40 -13.21
C GLU A 492 -30.07 -3.22 -14.16
N ASN A 493 -29.22 -4.24 -14.28
CA ASN A 493 -28.09 -4.21 -15.20
C ASN A 493 -28.54 -4.26 -16.66
N ALA A 494 -29.54 -5.08 -17.02
CA ALA A 494 -30.08 -5.15 -18.37
C ALA A 494 -30.71 -3.82 -18.81
N ALA A 495 -31.42 -3.14 -17.89
CA ALA A 495 -31.96 -1.80 -18.12
C ALA A 495 -30.84 -0.75 -18.31
N THR A 496 -29.80 -0.79 -17.47
CA THR A 496 -28.63 0.10 -17.57
C THR A 496 -27.87 -0.09 -18.88
N LEU A 497 -27.73 -1.34 -19.32
CA LEU A 497 -27.05 -1.73 -20.55
C LEU A 497 -27.96 -1.63 -21.79
N LYS A 498 -29.21 -1.18 -21.64
CA LYS A 498 -30.17 -0.91 -22.72
C LYS A 498 -30.44 -2.12 -23.62
N PHE A 499 -30.69 -3.28 -23.02
CA PHE A 499 -31.12 -4.46 -23.77
C PHE A 499 -32.41 -4.16 -24.55
N GLU A 500 -32.46 -4.56 -25.82
CA GLU A 500 -33.64 -4.34 -26.67
C GLU A 500 -34.85 -5.15 -26.19
N GLN A 501 -34.60 -6.36 -25.66
CA GLN A 501 -35.59 -7.23 -25.03
C GLN A 501 -34.92 -8.04 -23.91
N SER A 502 -35.48 -8.00 -22.70
CA SER A 502 -34.98 -8.76 -21.54
C SER A 502 -36.08 -8.95 -20.50
N GLY A 503 -36.19 -10.15 -19.90
CA GLY A 503 -37.13 -10.46 -18.84
C GLY A 503 -36.88 -11.85 -18.25
N PHE A 504 -37.37 -12.10 -17.04
CA PHE A 504 -37.45 -13.44 -16.48
C PHE A 504 -38.89 -13.93 -16.69
N GLU A 505 -39.03 -15.16 -17.17
CA GLU A 505 -40.34 -15.79 -17.38
C GLU A 505 -40.63 -16.77 -16.22
N GLU A 506 -41.86 -16.75 -15.71
CA GLU A 506 -42.34 -17.80 -14.82
C GLU A 506 -42.60 -19.07 -15.65
N SER A 507 -42.16 -20.22 -15.14
CA SER A 507 -42.35 -21.53 -15.79
C SER A 507 -43.80 -21.98 -15.82
#